data_AF-A0AAC9IJ67-F1
#
_entry.id   AF-A0AAC9IJ67-F1
#
_cell.length_a   1.000
_cell.length_b   1.000
_cell.length_c   1.000
_cell.angle_alpha   90.00
_cell.angle_beta   90.00
_cell.angle_gamma   90.00
#
_symmetry.space_group_name_H-M   'P 1'
#
loop_
_entity.id
_entity.type
_entity.pdbx_description
1 polymer ?
#
loop_
_entity_poly.entity_id
_entity_poly.type
_entity_poly.pdbx_seq_one_letter_code
_entity_poly.pdbx_strand_id
1 'polypeptide(L)'
;MDKEIWKEIIGIIPDTELIVIIKNLNIKIKGFRELNAKNISTSKKIVTVQLINNFEKIIKYYNKLNIKPLNSDKQISSEDIRGVGKERLITLYEDGLNLHFIFGALLSSEKTEHHNIAKDFKVLILNKYKKNNLADIEMSNANEPSGNAQNFKVNVKKIEKKLDEYKKKNQAITKELNTLSKKYKEDIRVLTESNNVLKKELKIEKEKSKKSEKKILEINSELLLYNKQLKEAQELLSNTNEVASSIEEAQNLFSEILILGDPQNEITDNLKKKGLNVVNTRDILQISNTDFIKSFREIWILSFLVPAQYKRSIKIEKNQSINDFKDFKVLREELERRMNK
;
A
#
# COMPACT_ATOMS: atom_id res chain seq x y z
N MET A 1 -21.78 -4.27 34.04
CA MET A 1 -20.73 -3.34 34.52
C MET A 1 -20.37 -3.73 35.95
N ASP A 2 -19.08 -3.84 36.26
CA ASP A 2 -18.59 -4.51 37.47
C ASP A 2 -18.49 -3.56 38.68
N LYS A 3 -19.39 -3.74 39.65
CA LYS A 3 -19.45 -2.90 40.87
C LYS A 3 -18.22 -3.09 41.76
N GLU A 4 -17.54 -4.22 41.70
CA GLU A 4 -16.35 -4.47 42.53
C GLU A 4 -15.16 -3.64 42.05
N ILE A 5 -14.95 -3.54 40.74
CA ILE A 5 -13.91 -2.69 40.15
C ILE A 5 -14.12 -1.22 40.54
N TRP A 6 -15.36 -0.75 40.56
CA TRP A 6 -15.66 0.62 41.00
C TRP A 6 -15.40 0.87 42.48
N LYS A 7 -15.65 -0.11 43.36
CA LYS A 7 -15.28 0.02 44.78
C LYS A 7 -13.76 0.15 44.93
N GLU A 8 -13.00 -0.60 44.17
CA GLU A 8 -11.53 -0.52 44.15
C GLU A 8 -11.06 0.86 43.67
N ILE A 9 -11.64 1.38 42.59
CA ILE A 9 -11.30 2.71 42.06
C ILE A 9 -11.68 3.83 43.04
N ILE A 10 -12.83 3.74 43.69
CA ILE A 10 -13.20 4.71 44.73
C ILE A 10 -12.23 4.61 45.92
N GLY A 11 -11.76 3.41 46.24
CA GLY A 11 -10.80 3.15 47.30
C GLY A 11 -9.47 3.89 47.11
N ILE A 12 -9.01 4.05 45.87
CA ILE A 12 -7.75 4.73 45.55
C ILE A 12 -7.86 6.25 45.42
N ILE A 13 -9.06 6.83 45.53
CA ILE A 13 -9.24 8.28 45.48
C ILE A 13 -8.63 8.89 46.77
N PRO A 14 -7.77 9.92 46.64
CA PRO A 14 -7.28 10.68 47.79
C PRO A 14 -8.42 11.28 48.59
N ASP A 15 -8.31 11.30 49.91
CA ASP A 15 -9.40 11.71 50.80
C ASP A 15 -9.86 13.17 50.55
N THR A 16 -8.92 14.07 50.21
CA THR A 16 -9.20 15.47 49.83
C THR A 16 -10.04 15.55 48.56
N GLU A 17 -9.68 14.79 47.53
CA GLU A 17 -10.40 14.72 46.26
C GLU A 17 -11.76 14.05 46.41
N LEU A 18 -11.83 12.99 47.23
CA LEU A 18 -13.07 12.28 47.52
C LEU A 18 -14.12 13.20 48.16
N ILE A 19 -13.71 14.07 49.09
CA ILE A 19 -14.59 15.11 49.67
C ILE A 19 -15.11 16.05 48.58
N VAL A 20 -14.22 16.52 47.69
CA VAL A 20 -14.59 17.44 46.60
C VAL A 20 -15.60 16.78 45.66
N ILE A 21 -15.37 15.53 45.26
CA ILE A 21 -16.27 14.76 44.39
C ILE A 21 -17.66 14.63 45.03
N ILE A 22 -17.73 14.27 46.31
CA ILE A 22 -19.01 14.08 47.02
C ILE A 22 -19.79 15.39 47.12
N LYS A 23 -19.10 16.49 47.42
CA LYS A 23 -19.70 17.84 47.46
C LYS A 23 -20.21 18.24 46.09
N ASN A 24 -19.41 18.08 45.04
CA ASN A 24 -19.79 18.43 43.67
C ASN A 24 -20.98 17.62 43.17
N LEU A 25 -21.10 16.35 43.57
CA LEU A 25 -22.23 15.49 43.21
C LEU A 25 -23.46 15.65 44.10
N ASN A 26 -23.36 16.50 45.14
CA ASN A 26 -24.39 16.71 46.15
C ASN A 26 -24.93 15.37 46.69
N ILE A 27 -24.02 14.48 47.11
CA ILE A 27 -24.36 13.16 47.67
C ILE A 27 -24.38 13.25 49.20
N LYS A 28 -25.53 12.94 49.79
CA LYS A 28 -25.68 12.90 51.25
C LYS A 28 -25.10 11.60 51.80
N ILE A 29 -24.14 11.70 52.73
CA ILE A 29 -23.56 10.53 53.40
C ILE A 29 -24.33 10.28 54.70
N LYS A 30 -24.97 9.11 54.81
CA LYS A 30 -25.76 8.74 55.99
C LYS A 30 -24.90 8.79 57.25
N GLY A 31 -25.39 9.46 58.29
CA GLY A 31 -24.69 9.60 59.58
C GLY A 31 -23.76 10.80 59.69
N PHE A 32 -23.58 11.60 58.62
CA PHE A 32 -22.71 12.77 58.61
C PHE A 32 -23.47 14.01 58.14
N ARG A 33 -23.35 15.10 58.90
CA ARG A 33 -23.85 16.42 58.47
C ARG A 33 -22.97 17.00 57.36
N GLU A 34 -21.65 16.89 57.52
CA GLU A 34 -20.66 17.26 56.51
C GLU A 34 -19.47 16.29 56.53
N LEU A 35 -18.99 15.94 55.33
CA LEU A 35 -17.76 15.18 55.16
C LEU A 35 -16.56 16.14 55.12
N ASN A 36 -15.55 15.88 55.94
CA ASN A 36 -14.36 16.71 56.07
C ASN A 36 -13.10 15.84 56.30
N ALA A 37 -11.93 16.49 56.30
CA ALA A 37 -10.65 15.80 56.42
C ALA A 37 -10.50 14.94 57.71
N LYS A 38 -11.25 15.25 58.78
CA LYS A 38 -11.17 14.52 60.05
C LYS A 38 -11.96 13.21 60.04
N ASN A 39 -13.03 13.11 59.23
CA ASN A 39 -13.95 11.98 59.27
C ASN A 39 -13.96 11.12 57.99
N ILE A 40 -13.36 11.58 56.90
CA ILE A 40 -13.38 10.88 55.61
C ILE A 40 -12.70 9.51 55.66
N SER A 41 -11.52 9.42 56.28
CA SER A 41 -10.72 8.19 56.34
C SER A 41 -11.48 7.04 57.03
N THR A 42 -12.08 7.32 58.20
CA THR A 42 -12.87 6.33 58.96
C THR A 42 -14.21 6.01 58.29
N SER A 43 -14.71 6.91 57.45
CA SER A 43 -16.01 6.78 56.79
C SER A 43 -15.92 6.26 55.34
N LYS A 44 -14.71 5.95 54.85
CA LYS A 44 -14.45 5.63 53.44
C LYS A 44 -15.29 4.47 52.92
N LYS A 45 -15.55 3.45 53.75
CA LYS A 45 -16.46 2.33 53.41
C LYS A 45 -17.90 2.79 53.19
N ILE A 46 -18.44 3.60 54.10
CA ILE A 46 -19.81 4.14 54.01
C ILE A 46 -19.93 5.04 52.77
N VAL A 47 -18.93 5.91 52.58
CA VAL A 47 -18.82 6.80 51.43
C VAL A 47 -18.81 6.01 50.12
N THR A 48 -18.01 4.94 50.03
CA THR A 48 -17.94 4.07 48.86
C THR A 48 -19.30 3.45 48.54
N VAL A 49 -20.00 2.92 49.54
CA VAL A 49 -21.35 2.36 49.35
C VAL A 49 -22.34 3.43 48.85
N GLN A 50 -22.31 4.63 49.42
CA GLN A 50 -23.19 5.73 48.98
C GLN A 50 -22.89 6.20 47.55
N LEU A 51 -21.61 6.23 47.19
CA LEU A 51 -21.17 6.52 45.83
C LEU A 51 -21.68 5.45 44.85
N ILE A 52 -21.50 4.16 45.16
CA ILE A 52 -22.03 3.04 44.35
C ILE A 52 -23.56 3.09 44.25
N ASN A 53 -24.28 3.53 45.28
CA ASN A 53 -25.74 3.71 45.22
C ASN A 53 -26.15 4.90 44.34
N ASN A 54 -25.27 5.89 44.15
CA ASN A 54 -25.48 7.08 43.31
C ASN A 54 -24.69 6.97 41.99
N PHE A 55 -24.63 5.76 41.43
CA PHE A 55 -23.71 5.41 40.35
C PHE A 55 -23.86 6.27 39.09
N GLU A 56 -25.08 6.62 38.70
CA GLU A 56 -25.33 7.49 37.54
C GLU A 56 -24.66 8.85 37.67
N LYS A 57 -24.63 9.43 38.88
CA LYS A 57 -23.97 10.70 39.13
C LYS A 57 -22.46 10.56 38.93
N ILE A 58 -21.90 9.45 39.41
CA ILE A 58 -20.47 9.15 39.25
C ILE A 58 -20.11 8.95 37.78
N ILE A 59 -20.90 8.18 37.04
CA ILE A 59 -20.69 8.01 35.59
C ILE A 59 -20.74 9.37 34.89
N LYS A 60 -21.74 10.21 35.19
CA LYS A 60 -21.86 11.56 34.63
C LYS A 60 -20.66 12.44 34.98
N TYR A 61 -20.14 12.35 36.20
CA TYR A 61 -18.92 13.04 36.62
C TYR A 61 -17.73 12.63 35.77
N TYR A 62 -17.46 11.32 35.65
CA TYR A 62 -16.33 10.80 34.88
C TYR A 62 -16.49 11.03 33.36
N ASN A 63 -17.72 11.08 32.85
CA ASN A 63 -17.99 11.42 31.45
C ASN A 63 -17.70 12.89 31.12
N LYS A 64 -17.85 13.80 32.09
CA LYS A 64 -17.61 15.24 31.93
C LYS A 64 -16.25 15.69 32.47
N LEU A 65 -15.31 14.76 32.65
CA LEU A 65 -13.96 15.12 33.12
C LEU A 65 -13.28 16.05 32.14
N ASN A 66 -12.62 17.05 32.72
CA ASN A 66 -11.69 17.91 32.02
C ASN A 66 -10.64 18.37 33.04
N ILE A 67 -9.47 17.72 33.04
CA ILE A 67 -8.47 17.83 34.12
C ILE A 67 -7.10 18.10 33.53
N LYS A 68 -6.32 18.95 34.20
CA LYS A 68 -4.92 19.21 33.87
C LYS A 68 -4.02 18.27 34.69
N PRO A 69 -3.25 17.35 34.05
CA PRO A 69 -2.24 16.55 34.76
C PRO A 69 -1.16 17.43 35.38
N LEU A 70 -0.51 16.95 36.44
CA LEU A 70 0.47 17.74 37.19
C LEU A 70 1.65 18.22 36.32
N ASN A 71 2.14 17.38 35.41
CA ASN A 71 3.32 17.64 34.59
C ASN A 71 2.97 18.01 33.13
N SER A 72 1.71 18.38 32.84
CA SER A 72 1.24 18.69 31.48
C SER A 72 0.51 20.02 31.44
N ASP A 73 0.78 20.83 30.42
CA ASP A 73 0.07 22.08 30.18
C ASP A 73 -1.29 21.92 29.49
N LYS A 74 -1.59 20.71 29.01
CA LYS A 74 -2.83 20.41 28.31
C LYS A 74 -3.87 19.86 29.27
N GLN A 75 -5.08 20.41 29.21
CA GLN A 75 -6.24 19.76 29.79
C GLN A 75 -6.55 18.48 29.01
N ILE A 76 -6.98 17.46 29.74
CA ILE A 76 -7.31 16.15 29.22
C ILE A 76 -8.77 15.87 29.58
N SER A 77 -9.57 15.61 28.56
CA SER A 77 -10.96 15.21 28.70
C SER A 77 -11.12 13.70 28.86
N SER A 78 -12.32 13.27 29.25
CA SER A 78 -12.67 11.84 29.28
C SER A 78 -12.51 11.16 27.91
N GLU A 79 -12.76 11.89 26.81
CA GLU A 79 -12.66 11.37 25.45
C GLU A 79 -11.20 11.24 25.00
N ASP A 80 -10.34 12.15 25.43
CA ASP A 80 -8.89 12.06 25.18
C ASP A 80 -8.29 10.82 25.86
N ILE A 81 -8.76 10.47 27.06
CA ILE A 81 -8.33 9.25 27.77
C ILE A 81 -8.82 7.99 27.05
N ARG A 82 -10.03 8.00 26.50
CA ARG A 82 -10.60 6.85 25.78
C ARG A 82 -9.98 6.65 24.41
N GLY A 83 -9.58 7.74 23.75
CA GLY A 83 -8.97 7.71 22.42
C GLY A 83 -7.53 7.21 22.39
N VAL A 84 -6.89 7.00 23.55
CA VAL A 84 -5.50 6.55 23.61
C VAL A 84 -5.38 5.07 23.98
N GLY A 85 -4.35 4.41 23.42
CA GLY A 85 -4.04 3.02 23.73
C GLY A 85 -3.52 2.81 25.16
N LYS A 86 -3.56 1.56 25.62
CA LYS A 86 -3.20 1.15 26.99
C LYS A 86 -1.77 1.54 27.41
N GLU A 87 -0.83 1.56 26.47
CA GLU A 87 0.55 1.99 26.71
C GLU A 87 0.63 3.49 27.02
N ARG A 88 -0.20 4.29 26.34
CA ARG A 88 -0.22 5.75 26.53
C ARG A 88 -0.92 6.16 27.81
N LEU A 89 -1.87 5.36 28.31
CA LEU A 89 -2.48 5.55 29.64
C LEU A 89 -1.45 5.52 30.76
N ILE A 90 -0.41 4.69 30.63
CA ILE A 90 0.69 4.65 31.60
C ILE A 90 1.44 5.98 31.59
N THR A 91 1.68 6.53 30.41
CA THR A 91 2.30 7.85 30.27
C THR A 91 1.44 8.94 30.90
N LEU A 92 0.11 8.90 30.72
CA LEU A 92 -0.78 9.87 31.38
C LEU A 92 -0.66 9.80 32.91
N TYR A 93 -0.54 8.60 33.47
CA TYR A 93 -0.29 8.43 34.90
C TYR A 93 1.08 9.01 35.31
N GLU A 94 2.14 8.71 34.55
CA GLU A 94 3.50 9.23 34.80
C GLU A 94 3.60 10.75 34.62
N ASP A 95 2.77 11.34 33.75
CA ASP A 95 2.60 12.78 33.57
C ASP A 95 1.79 13.42 34.73
N GLY A 96 1.41 12.64 35.74
CA GLY A 96 0.79 13.10 36.98
C GLY A 96 -0.73 13.16 36.95
N LEU A 97 -1.39 12.35 36.11
CA LEU A 97 -2.84 12.16 36.16
C LEU A 97 -3.17 11.01 37.13
N ASN A 98 -3.99 11.26 38.14
CA ASN A 98 -4.37 10.23 39.12
C ASN A 98 -5.08 9.04 38.46
N LEU A 99 -4.79 7.82 38.94
CA LEU A 99 -5.34 6.56 38.41
C LEU A 99 -6.87 6.55 38.35
N HIS A 100 -7.54 7.09 39.36
CA HIS A 100 -9.00 7.08 39.41
C HIS A 100 -9.63 7.89 38.27
N PHE A 101 -8.98 8.93 37.75
CA PHE A 101 -9.45 9.67 36.57
C PHE A 101 -9.33 8.82 35.30
N ILE A 102 -8.21 8.11 35.14
CA ILE A 102 -7.97 7.22 34.00
C ILE A 102 -9.00 6.08 33.99
N PHE A 103 -9.08 5.33 35.09
CA PHE A 103 -10.02 4.21 35.20
C PHE A 103 -11.47 4.68 35.15
N GLY A 104 -11.78 5.79 35.83
CA GLY A 104 -13.13 6.34 35.86
C GLY A 104 -13.61 6.76 34.47
N ALA A 105 -12.78 7.42 33.66
CA ALA A 105 -13.13 7.81 32.29
C ALA A 105 -13.38 6.61 31.37
N LEU A 106 -12.57 5.56 31.49
CA LEU A 106 -12.73 4.33 30.69
C LEU A 106 -13.97 3.55 31.08
N LEU A 107 -14.17 3.33 32.38
CA LEU A 107 -15.29 2.55 32.88
C LEU A 107 -16.62 3.30 32.76
N SER A 108 -16.64 4.63 32.82
CA SER A 108 -17.87 5.41 32.67
C SER A 108 -18.43 5.40 31.24
N SER A 109 -17.67 4.89 30.27
CA SER A 109 -18.11 4.74 28.89
C SER A 109 -19.14 3.62 28.73
N GLU A 110 -20.04 3.78 27.77
CA GLU A 110 -21.00 2.74 27.38
C GLU A 110 -20.37 1.64 26.51
N LYS A 111 -19.18 1.90 25.93
CA LYS A 111 -18.48 0.96 25.05
C LYS A 111 -17.74 -0.12 25.84
N THR A 112 -18.00 -1.38 25.51
CA THR A 112 -17.32 -2.55 26.11
C THR A 112 -15.82 -2.56 25.84
N GLU A 113 -15.38 -2.04 24.70
CA GLU A 113 -13.96 -1.89 24.34
C GLU A 113 -13.17 -1.09 25.39
N HIS A 114 -13.74 0.03 25.86
CA HIS A 114 -13.10 0.86 26.88
C HIS A 114 -13.01 0.14 28.24
N HIS A 115 -13.99 -0.72 28.56
CA HIS A 115 -13.94 -1.54 29.78
C HIS A 115 -12.86 -2.62 29.68
N ASN A 116 -12.64 -3.18 28.49
CA ASN A 116 -11.54 -4.13 28.26
C ASN A 116 -10.18 -3.42 28.36
N ILE A 117 -10.06 -2.21 27.79
CA ILE A 117 -8.85 -1.38 27.96
C ILE A 117 -8.58 -1.10 29.44
N ALA A 118 -9.61 -0.80 30.24
CA ALA A 118 -9.44 -0.60 31.68
C ALA A 118 -8.88 -1.85 32.40
N LYS A 119 -9.37 -3.05 32.04
CA LYS A 119 -8.87 -4.31 32.60
C LYS A 119 -7.42 -4.57 32.21
N ASP A 120 -7.08 -4.40 30.93
CA ASP A 120 -5.71 -4.54 30.42
C ASP A 120 -4.77 -3.55 31.08
N PHE A 121 -5.20 -2.28 31.21
CA PHE A 121 -4.43 -1.23 31.86
C PHE A 121 -4.17 -1.54 33.33
N LYS A 122 -5.15 -2.08 34.07
CA LYS A 122 -4.98 -2.53 35.45
C LYS A 122 -3.86 -3.57 35.58
N VAL A 123 -3.85 -4.59 34.71
CA VAL A 123 -2.81 -5.62 34.71
C VAL A 123 -1.44 -5.00 34.40
N LEU A 124 -1.37 -4.14 33.38
CA LEU A 124 -0.14 -3.48 32.97
C LEU A 124 0.47 -2.62 34.08
N ILE A 125 -0.34 -1.79 34.75
CA ILE A 125 0.17 -0.87 35.76
C ILE A 125 0.64 -1.58 37.03
N LEU A 126 -0.11 -2.61 37.47
CA LEU A 126 0.30 -3.46 38.59
C LEU A 126 1.62 -4.18 38.30
N ASN A 127 1.77 -4.73 37.09
CA ASN A 127 3.01 -5.38 36.66
C ASN A 127 4.18 -4.39 36.58
N LYS A 128 3.95 -3.19 36.04
CA LYS A 128 5.00 -2.17 35.90
C LYS A 128 5.57 -1.74 37.25
N TYR A 129 4.72 -1.51 38.25
CA TYR A 129 5.13 -1.08 39.59
C TYR A 129 5.35 -2.24 40.57
N LYS A 130 5.19 -3.49 40.12
CA LYS A 130 5.31 -4.72 40.93
C LYS A 130 4.45 -4.66 42.20
N LYS A 131 3.19 -4.28 42.04
CA LYS A 131 2.20 -4.15 43.12
C LYS A 131 1.07 -5.17 42.93
N ASN A 132 0.47 -5.57 44.05
CA ASN A 132 -0.64 -6.53 44.04
C ASN A 132 -2.01 -5.84 44.00
N ASN A 133 -2.09 -4.57 44.41
CA ASN A 133 -3.32 -3.79 44.41
C ASN A 133 -3.06 -2.37 43.88
N LEU A 134 -4.12 -1.68 43.45
CA LEU A 134 -4.02 -0.31 42.93
C LEU A 134 -3.74 0.73 44.02
N ALA A 135 -4.10 0.44 45.28
CA ALA A 135 -3.91 1.37 46.41
C ALA A 135 -2.43 1.55 46.80
N ASP A 136 -1.60 0.53 46.54
CA ASP A 136 -0.17 0.55 46.82
C ASP A 136 0.65 1.28 45.73
N ILE A 137 -0.03 1.74 44.66
CA ILE A 137 0.57 2.52 43.58
C ILE A 137 0.49 4.00 43.96
N GLU A 138 1.48 4.44 44.72
CA GLU A 138 1.63 5.85 45.04
C GLU A 138 2.31 6.58 43.88
N MET A 139 1.76 7.74 43.49
CA MET A 139 2.56 8.69 42.71
C MET A 139 3.71 9.11 43.61
N SER A 140 4.94 8.79 43.21
CA SER A 140 6.12 9.18 43.96
C SER A 140 6.25 10.69 43.90
N ASN A 141 5.64 11.39 44.86
CA ASN A 141 6.01 12.76 45.18
C ASN A 141 7.44 12.67 45.69
N ALA A 142 8.38 13.20 44.91
CA ALA A 142 9.75 13.35 45.38
C ALA A 142 9.73 14.14 46.70
N ASN A 143 10.36 13.54 47.73
CA ASN A 143 10.73 14.08 49.06
C ASN A 143 9.89 13.59 50.25
N GLU A 144 10.36 12.52 50.91
CA GLU A 144 10.71 12.54 52.35
C GLU A 144 11.50 11.26 52.73
N PRO A 145 12.66 11.36 53.40
CA PRO A 145 13.40 10.21 53.93
C PRO A 145 13.11 10.01 55.42
N SER A 146 12.73 8.79 55.84
CA SER A 146 12.75 8.40 57.26
C SER A 146 13.73 7.24 57.53
N GLY A 147 14.74 7.58 58.35
CA GLY A 147 15.44 6.78 59.35
C GLY A 147 15.99 5.37 59.03
N ASN A 148 17.34 5.24 58.99
CA ASN A 148 18.14 4.26 59.77
C ASN A 148 19.65 4.34 59.44
N ALA A 149 20.36 5.31 60.03
CA ALA A 149 21.63 5.88 59.58
C ALA A 149 22.88 4.96 59.46
N GLN A 150 22.88 3.69 59.88
CA GLN A 150 24.09 2.83 59.77
C GLN A 150 24.12 1.93 58.52
N ASN A 151 22.96 1.52 57.98
CA ASN A 151 22.90 0.85 56.67
C ASN A 151 22.88 1.85 55.48
N PHE A 152 22.64 3.14 55.76
CA PHE A 152 22.56 4.18 54.73
C PHE A 152 23.91 4.47 54.07
N LYS A 153 25.05 4.43 54.77
CA LYS A 153 26.33 4.87 54.17
C LYS A 153 26.81 3.97 53.02
N VAL A 154 26.52 2.66 53.10
CA VAL A 154 26.83 1.68 52.03
C VAL A 154 25.79 1.74 50.91
N ASN A 155 24.51 1.99 51.25
CA ASN A 155 23.44 2.13 50.26
C ASN A 155 23.51 3.47 49.50
N VAL A 156 23.89 4.57 50.16
CA VAL A 156 24.05 5.91 49.56
C VAL A 156 25.14 5.89 48.49
N LYS A 157 26.32 5.29 48.74
CA LYS A 157 27.34 5.15 47.69
C LYS A 157 26.88 4.31 46.49
N LYS A 158 26.07 3.26 46.72
CA LYS A 158 25.48 2.46 45.63
C LYS A 158 24.40 3.25 44.88
N ILE A 159 23.61 4.06 45.58
CA ILE A 159 22.57 4.92 45.02
C ILE A 159 23.22 6.06 44.23
N GLU A 160 24.29 6.69 44.73
CA GLU A 160 25.07 7.72 44.02
C GLU A 160 25.69 7.18 42.74
N LYS A 161 26.29 5.98 42.77
CA LYS A 161 26.78 5.31 41.55
C LYS A 161 25.66 5.06 40.54
N LYS A 162 24.51 4.54 40.98
CA LYS A 162 23.35 4.35 40.10
C LYS A 162 22.82 5.67 39.56
N LEU A 163 22.79 6.72 40.38
CA LEU A 163 22.36 8.06 39.96
C LEU A 163 23.28 8.63 38.89
N ASP A 164 24.59 8.47 39.03
CA ASP A 164 25.55 8.87 38.00
C ASP A 164 25.44 8.04 36.73
N GLU A 165 25.19 6.73 36.83
CA GLU A 165 24.88 5.88 35.68
C GLU A 165 23.61 6.35 34.97
N TYR A 166 22.54 6.66 35.72
CA TYR A 166 21.30 7.18 35.15
C TYR A 166 21.48 8.57 34.53
N LYS A 167 22.28 9.46 35.14
CA LYS A 167 22.62 10.76 34.56
C LYS A 167 23.38 10.61 33.25
N LYS A 168 24.37 9.71 33.19
CA LYS A 168 25.11 9.40 31.96
C LYS A 168 24.19 8.80 30.88
N LYS A 169 23.30 7.87 31.26
CA LYS A 169 22.30 7.31 30.34
C LYS A 169 21.33 8.37 29.83
N ASN A 170 20.82 9.24 30.70
CA ASN A 170 19.96 10.35 30.27
C ASN A 170 20.69 11.30 29.32
N GLN A 171 21.94 11.66 29.59
CA GLN A 171 22.74 12.47 28.69
C GLN A 171 22.97 11.79 27.33
N ALA A 172 23.23 10.48 27.31
CA ALA A 172 23.34 9.70 26.07
C ALA A 172 22.02 9.69 25.29
N ILE A 173 20.89 9.41 25.96
CA ILE A 173 19.56 9.43 25.35
C ILE A 173 19.23 10.82 24.81
N THR A 174 19.54 11.90 25.54
CA THR A 174 19.31 13.27 25.07
C THR A 174 20.14 13.57 23.81
N LYS A 175 21.38 13.09 23.73
CA LYS A 175 22.21 13.22 22.51
C LYS A 175 21.61 12.45 21.34
N GLU A 176 21.19 11.19 21.57
CA GLU A 176 20.54 10.37 20.55
C GLU A 176 19.25 11.01 20.04
N LEU A 177 18.41 11.53 20.94
CA LEU A 177 17.16 12.20 20.62
C LEU A 177 17.42 13.45 19.77
N ASN A 178 18.44 14.24 20.12
CA ASN A 178 18.85 15.39 19.33
C ASN A 178 19.36 15.00 17.93
N THR A 179 20.15 13.93 17.82
CA THR A 179 20.61 13.43 16.52
C THR A 179 19.46 12.90 15.66
N LEU A 180 18.53 12.17 16.27
CA LEU A 180 17.37 11.63 15.57
C LEU A 180 16.42 12.74 15.13
N SER A 181 16.21 13.77 15.98
CA SER A 181 15.43 14.96 15.64
C SER A 181 16.02 15.72 14.46
N LYS A 182 17.36 15.88 14.41
CA LYS A 182 18.04 16.49 13.26
C LYS A 182 17.85 15.67 11.98
N LYS A 183 18.04 14.35 12.06
CA LYS A 183 17.86 13.46 10.91
C LYS A 183 16.43 13.49 10.39
N TYR A 184 15.43 13.46 11.28
CA TYR A 184 14.03 13.52 10.90
C TYR A 184 13.65 14.84 10.20
N LYS A 185 14.21 15.98 10.65
CA LYS A 185 14.02 17.27 9.97
C LYS A 185 14.62 17.28 8.57
N GLU A 186 15.78 16.66 8.40
CA GLU A 186 16.43 16.54 7.09
C GLU A 186 15.62 15.63 6.15
N ASP A 187 15.16 14.47 6.63
CA ASP A 187 14.33 13.55 5.86
C ASP A 187 13.02 14.23 5.39
N ILE A 188 12.36 15.00 6.28
CA ILE A 188 11.18 15.81 5.91
C ILE A 188 11.52 16.80 4.79
N ARG A 189 12.66 17.47 4.88
CA ARG A 189 13.08 18.46 3.88
C ARG A 189 13.30 17.79 2.52
N VAL A 190 14.05 16.70 2.49
CA VAL A 190 14.33 15.92 1.27
C VAL A 190 13.02 15.39 0.65
N LEU A 191 12.12 14.84 1.46
CA LEU A 191 10.81 14.36 0.98
C LEU A 191 9.95 15.49 0.42
N THR A 192 10.02 16.67 1.03
CA THR A 192 9.28 17.86 0.56
C THR A 192 9.83 18.37 -0.77
N GLU A 193 11.16 18.46 -0.90
CA GLU A 193 11.82 18.83 -2.15
C GLU A 193 11.51 17.82 -3.27
N SER A 194 11.61 16.52 -2.99
CA SER A 194 11.28 15.45 -3.93
C SER A 194 9.81 15.49 -4.39
N ASN A 195 8.86 15.66 -3.46
CA ASN A 195 7.45 15.81 -3.81
C ASN A 195 7.18 17.03 -4.69
N ASN A 196 7.88 18.14 -4.47
CA ASN A 196 7.73 19.33 -5.30
C ASN A 196 8.28 19.12 -6.72
N VAL A 197 9.39 18.39 -6.87
CA VAL A 197 9.92 17.99 -8.18
C VAL A 197 8.94 17.08 -8.90
N LEU A 198 8.47 16.01 -8.26
CA LEU A 198 7.50 15.07 -8.84
C LEU A 198 6.20 15.76 -9.25
N LYS A 199 5.70 16.73 -8.48
CA LYS A 199 4.52 17.52 -8.86
C LYS A 199 4.75 18.36 -10.13
N LYS A 200 5.95 18.93 -10.29
CA LYS A 200 6.31 19.68 -11.51
C LYS A 200 6.41 18.74 -12.71
N GLU A 201 7.07 17.61 -12.56
CA GLU A 201 7.20 16.59 -13.61
C GLU A 201 5.83 16.05 -14.05
N LEU A 202 4.96 15.73 -13.10
CA LEU A 202 3.59 15.30 -13.38
C LEU A 202 2.81 16.34 -14.21
N LYS A 203 2.99 17.64 -13.90
CA LYS A 203 2.34 18.72 -14.65
C LYS A 203 2.87 18.79 -16.08
N ILE A 204 4.18 18.73 -16.26
CA ILE A 204 4.83 18.72 -17.58
C ILE A 204 4.36 17.52 -18.40
N GLU A 205 4.29 16.33 -17.80
CA GLU A 205 3.87 15.12 -18.48
C GLU A 205 2.40 15.17 -18.90
N LYS A 206 1.52 15.71 -18.05
CA LYS A 206 0.12 15.97 -18.42
C LYS A 206 -0.01 16.93 -19.61
N GLU A 207 0.82 17.97 -19.67
CA GLU A 207 0.82 18.90 -20.80
C GLU A 207 1.33 18.25 -22.09
N LYS A 208 2.37 17.41 -22.01
CA LYS A 208 2.86 16.61 -23.14
C LYS A 208 1.80 15.62 -23.63
N SER A 209 1.17 14.88 -22.71
CA SER A 209 0.12 13.92 -23.02
C SER A 209 -1.07 14.57 -23.73
N LYS A 210 -1.49 15.77 -23.30
CA LYS A 210 -2.55 16.51 -24.00
C LYS A 210 -2.14 16.94 -25.41
N LYS A 211 -0.88 17.33 -25.60
CA LYS A 211 -0.36 17.69 -26.93
C LYS A 211 -0.29 16.47 -27.85
N SER A 212 0.14 15.31 -27.35
CA SER A 212 0.16 14.07 -28.14
C SER A 212 -1.24 13.59 -28.48
N GLU A 213 -2.19 13.68 -27.55
CA GLU A 213 -3.59 13.31 -27.79
C GLU A 213 -4.21 14.16 -28.92
N LYS A 214 -3.96 15.48 -28.93
CA LYS A 214 -4.38 16.35 -30.03
C LYS A 214 -3.78 15.94 -31.37
N LYS A 215 -2.49 15.64 -31.42
CA LYS A 215 -1.82 15.16 -32.65
C LYS A 215 -2.39 13.83 -33.15
N ILE A 216 -2.71 12.90 -32.24
CA ILE A 216 -3.35 11.62 -32.61
C ILE A 216 -4.73 11.87 -33.23
N LEU A 217 -5.51 12.79 -32.66
CA LEU A 217 -6.81 13.16 -33.23
C LEU A 217 -6.67 13.80 -34.62
N GLU A 218 -5.71 14.70 -34.81
CA GLU A 218 -5.40 15.30 -36.11
C GLU A 218 -5.02 14.23 -37.14
N ILE A 219 -4.06 13.36 -36.82
CA ILE A 219 -3.63 12.26 -37.70
C ILE A 219 -4.80 11.33 -38.03
N ASN A 220 -5.62 10.96 -37.04
CA ASN A 220 -6.77 10.09 -37.27
C ASN A 220 -7.79 10.75 -38.21
N SER A 221 -7.99 12.06 -38.11
CA SER A 221 -8.88 12.80 -39.00
C SER A 221 -8.36 12.83 -40.44
N GLU A 222 -7.05 13.04 -40.63
CA GLU A 222 -6.39 12.98 -41.94
C GLU A 222 -6.46 11.57 -42.54
N LEU A 223 -6.18 10.54 -41.73
CA LEU A 223 -6.22 9.14 -42.14
C LEU A 223 -7.65 8.74 -42.57
N LEU A 224 -8.67 9.24 -41.87
CA LEU A 224 -10.07 9.01 -42.24
C LEU A 224 -10.41 9.69 -43.57
N LEU A 225 -9.89 10.90 -43.82
CA LEU A 225 -10.03 11.58 -45.11
C LEU A 225 -9.33 10.80 -46.24
N TYR A 226 -8.09 10.36 -46.02
CA TYR A 226 -7.34 9.55 -46.98
C TYR A 226 -8.01 8.20 -47.26
N ASN A 227 -8.54 7.53 -46.24
CA ASN A 227 -9.30 6.28 -46.44
C ASN A 227 -10.56 6.52 -47.26
N LYS A 228 -11.24 7.65 -47.07
CA LYS A 228 -12.40 8.02 -47.89
C LYS A 228 -11.98 8.24 -49.35
N GLN A 229 -10.91 9.01 -49.59
CA GLN A 229 -10.37 9.23 -50.93
C GLN A 229 -9.91 7.93 -51.60
N LEU A 230 -9.27 7.02 -50.85
CA LEU A 230 -8.89 5.70 -51.33
C LEU A 230 -10.11 4.87 -51.72
N LYS A 231 -11.17 4.90 -50.92
CA LYS A 231 -12.42 4.20 -51.21
C LYS A 231 -13.09 4.77 -52.47
N GLU A 232 -13.15 6.09 -52.60
CA GLU A 232 -13.67 6.77 -53.80
C GLU A 232 -12.83 6.43 -55.04
N ALA A 233 -11.49 6.41 -54.92
CA ALA A 233 -10.60 6.00 -56.00
C ALA A 233 -10.74 4.51 -56.36
N GLN A 234 -10.95 3.64 -55.37
CA GLN A 234 -11.24 2.21 -55.57
C GLN A 234 -12.60 2.00 -56.25
N GLU A 235 -13.63 2.75 -55.88
CA GLU A 235 -14.95 2.71 -56.53
C GLU A 235 -14.86 3.21 -57.99
N LEU A 236 -14.10 4.28 -58.25
CA LEU A 236 -13.81 4.74 -59.61
C LEU A 236 -13.05 3.68 -60.43
N LEU A 237 -12.03 3.04 -59.83
CA LEU A 237 -11.30 1.93 -60.43
C LEU A 237 -12.22 0.73 -60.70
N SER A 238 -13.12 0.41 -59.78
CA SER A 238 -14.11 -0.67 -59.94
C SER A 238 -15.10 -0.37 -61.06
N ASN A 239 -15.51 0.88 -61.23
CA ASN A 239 -16.38 1.32 -62.31
C ASN A 239 -15.65 1.37 -63.66
N THR A 240 -14.34 1.64 -63.68
CA THR A 240 -13.51 1.44 -64.88
C THR A 240 -13.19 -0.03 -65.15
N ASN A 241 -13.42 -0.92 -64.19
CA ASN A 241 -13.18 -2.36 -64.28
C ASN A 241 -14.39 -3.18 -64.77
N GLU A 242 -15.44 -2.55 -65.34
CA GLU A 242 -16.30 -3.26 -66.30
C GLU A 242 -15.52 -3.73 -67.56
N VAL A 243 -14.22 -3.41 -67.67
CA VAL A 243 -13.27 -3.95 -68.65
C VAL A 243 -12.38 -5.09 -68.07
N ALA A 244 -12.53 -5.49 -66.81
CA ALA A 244 -11.63 -6.43 -66.15
C ALA A 244 -12.14 -7.89 -66.09
N SER A 245 -12.62 -8.43 -67.22
CA SER A 245 -12.91 -9.87 -67.36
C SER A 245 -11.65 -10.76 -67.43
N SER A 246 -10.48 -10.27 -67.00
CA SER A 246 -9.18 -10.93 -67.16
C SER A 246 -8.57 -11.44 -65.84
N ILE A 247 -9.27 -11.32 -64.70
CA ILE A 247 -8.71 -11.70 -63.39
C ILE A 247 -8.99 -13.18 -63.03
N GLU A 248 -10.05 -13.80 -63.55
CA GLU A 248 -10.30 -15.24 -63.32
C GLU A 248 -9.31 -16.15 -64.07
N GLU A 249 -8.72 -15.69 -65.19
CA GLU A 249 -7.68 -16.45 -65.90
C GLU A 249 -6.32 -16.43 -65.16
N ALA A 250 -6.04 -15.39 -64.36
CA ALA A 250 -4.79 -15.27 -63.62
C ALA A 250 -4.69 -16.21 -62.40
N GLN A 251 -5.81 -16.64 -61.82
CA GLN A 251 -5.79 -17.58 -60.67
C GLN A 251 -5.36 -19.00 -61.07
N ASN A 252 -5.58 -19.41 -62.33
CA ASN A 252 -5.17 -20.74 -62.82
C ASN A 252 -3.70 -20.82 -63.25
N LEU A 253 -3.03 -19.69 -63.53
CA LEU A 253 -1.63 -19.67 -63.99
C LEU A 253 -0.60 -20.03 -62.91
N PHE A 254 -0.97 -19.88 -61.63
CA PHE A 254 -0.02 -19.96 -60.51
C PHE A 254 -0.15 -21.24 -59.66
N SER A 255 -1.15 -22.07 -59.91
CA SER A 255 -1.39 -23.33 -59.18
C SER A 255 -0.34 -24.41 -59.48
N GLU A 256 0.37 -24.32 -60.61
CA GLU A 256 1.42 -25.26 -61.01
C GLU A 256 2.80 -24.97 -60.40
N ILE A 257 2.96 -23.87 -59.64
CA ILE A 257 4.26 -23.36 -59.15
C ILE A 257 4.39 -23.51 -57.63
N LEU A 258 5.51 -24.10 -57.19
CA LEU A 258 5.92 -24.20 -55.79
C LEU A 258 7.12 -23.30 -55.51
N ILE A 259 7.03 -22.41 -54.52
CA ILE A 259 8.15 -21.58 -54.05
C ILE A 259 8.75 -22.18 -52.77
N LEU A 260 10.06 -22.38 -52.78
CA LEU A 260 10.84 -22.89 -51.64
C LEU A 260 11.68 -21.77 -51.02
N GLY A 261 11.44 -21.51 -49.75
CA GLY A 261 12.01 -20.41 -48.98
C GLY A 261 10.96 -19.31 -48.79
N ASP A 262 10.54 -19.09 -47.54
CA ASP A 262 9.57 -18.05 -47.19
C ASP A 262 10.31 -16.84 -46.56
N PRO A 263 10.40 -15.70 -47.25
CA PRO A 263 10.97 -14.45 -46.73
C PRO A 263 10.10 -13.77 -45.68
N GLN A 264 8.85 -14.21 -45.46
CA GLN A 264 7.88 -13.60 -44.56
C GLN A 264 7.70 -12.10 -44.81
N ASN A 265 7.49 -11.71 -46.07
CA ASN A 265 7.24 -10.33 -46.46
C ASN A 265 5.87 -10.16 -47.14
N GLU A 266 5.40 -8.92 -47.22
CA GLU A 266 4.11 -8.56 -47.82
C GLU A 266 3.96 -9.08 -49.27
N ILE A 267 5.08 -9.24 -49.98
CA ILE A 267 5.10 -9.77 -51.35
C ILE A 267 4.69 -11.23 -51.34
N THR A 268 5.30 -12.06 -50.49
CA THR A 268 4.91 -13.48 -50.39
C THR A 268 3.52 -13.70 -49.81
N ASP A 269 3.04 -12.82 -48.94
CA ASP A 269 1.66 -12.88 -48.47
C ASP A 269 0.67 -12.55 -49.60
N ASN A 270 1.01 -11.58 -50.46
CA ASN A 270 0.23 -11.30 -51.67
C ASN A 270 0.31 -12.44 -52.69
N LEU A 271 1.44 -13.17 -52.78
CA LEU A 271 1.56 -14.34 -53.65
C LEU A 271 0.76 -15.53 -53.15
N LYS A 272 0.74 -15.79 -51.82
CA LYS A 272 -0.14 -16.80 -51.20
C LYS A 272 -1.61 -16.48 -51.46
N LYS A 273 -2.02 -15.20 -51.34
CA LYS A 273 -3.38 -14.74 -51.69
C LYS A 273 -3.73 -14.95 -53.16
N LYS A 274 -2.73 -14.98 -54.05
CA LYS A 274 -2.88 -15.27 -55.48
C LYS A 274 -2.82 -16.77 -55.83
N GLY A 275 -2.77 -17.65 -54.84
CA GLY A 275 -2.83 -19.11 -55.04
C GLY A 275 -1.47 -19.80 -55.21
N LEU A 276 -0.33 -19.11 -55.04
CA LEU A 276 0.98 -19.77 -55.05
C LEU A 276 1.22 -20.54 -53.74
N ASN A 277 1.77 -21.74 -53.88
CA ASN A 277 2.21 -22.53 -52.74
C ASN A 277 3.62 -22.09 -52.33
N VAL A 278 3.75 -21.52 -51.14
CA VAL A 278 5.02 -21.04 -50.59
C VAL A 278 5.35 -21.86 -49.34
N VAL A 279 6.52 -22.51 -49.34
CA VAL A 279 6.97 -23.36 -48.24
C VAL A 279 8.15 -22.71 -47.52
N ASN A 280 8.09 -22.68 -46.20
CA ASN A 280 9.16 -22.17 -45.37
C ASN A 280 10.41 -23.06 -45.47
N THR A 281 11.60 -22.45 -45.40
CA THR A 281 12.88 -23.14 -45.43
C THR A 281 12.98 -24.30 -44.43
N ARG A 282 12.35 -24.17 -43.24
CA ARG A 282 12.38 -25.21 -42.18
C ARG A 282 11.58 -26.46 -42.55
N ASP A 283 10.55 -26.30 -43.37
CA ASP A 283 9.61 -27.38 -43.70
C ASP A 283 10.06 -28.16 -44.95
N ILE A 284 11.06 -27.65 -45.68
CA ILE A 284 11.60 -28.27 -46.91
C ILE A 284 12.02 -29.72 -46.67
N LEU A 285 12.66 -30.03 -45.54
CA LEU A 285 13.09 -31.40 -45.22
C LEU A 285 11.92 -32.36 -44.96
N GLN A 286 10.79 -31.83 -44.49
CA GLN A 286 9.60 -32.63 -44.23
C GLN A 286 8.87 -32.94 -45.53
N ILE A 287 8.76 -31.95 -46.41
CA ILE A 287 8.09 -32.11 -47.71
C ILE A 287 8.96 -32.78 -48.78
N SER A 288 10.30 -32.78 -48.62
CA SER A 288 11.19 -33.42 -49.60
C SER A 288 11.03 -34.94 -49.69
N ASN A 289 10.44 -35.55 -48.66
CA ASN A 289 10.17 -36.98 -48.57
C ASN A 289 8.72 -37.34 -48.89
N THR A 290 7.86 -36.38 -49.23
CA THR A 290 6.46 -36.61 -49.58
C THR A 290 6.23 -36.41 -51.08
N ASP A 291 5.13 -36.95 -51.60
CA ASP A 291 4.73 -36.73 -53.01
C ASP A 291 4.22 -35.29 -53.27
N PHE A 292 4.23 -34.43 -52.25
CA PHE A 292 3.79 -33.04 -52.34
C PHE A 292 4.61 -32.22 -53.34
N ILE A 293 5.95 -32.38 -53.37
CA ILE A 293 6.78 -31.64 -54.33
C ILE A 293 6.51 -32.10 -55.77
N LYS A 294 6.12 -33.37 -55.95
CA LYS A 294 5.89 -33.97 -57.26
C LYS A 294 4.62 -33.46 -57.94
N SER A 295 3.64 -32.94 -57.18
CA SER A 295 2.39 -32.42 -57.75
C SER A 295 2.55 -31.08 -58.47
N PHE A 296 3.72 -30.44 -58.38
CA PHE A 296 4.00 -29.15 -59.01
C PHE A 296 4.84 -29.31 -60.28
N ARG A 297 4.54 -28.52 -61.30
CA ARG A 297 5.25 -28.55 -62.59
C ARG A 297 6.51 -27.69 -62.55
N GLU A 298 6.49 -26.61 -61.77
CA GLU A 298 7.62 -25.72 -61.58
C GLU A 298 7.99 -25.55 -60.11
N ILE A 299 9.29 -25.56 -59.82
CA ILE A 299 9.84 -25.35 -58.48
C ILE A 299 10.76 -24.13 -58.51
N TRP A 300 10.43 -23.13 -57.71
CA TRP A 300 11.16 -21.86 -57.63
C TRP A 300 11.89 -21.80 -56.29
N ILE A 301 13.22 -21.76 -56.33
CA ILE A 301 14.06 -21.85 -55.14
C ILE A 301 14.68 -20.48 -54.83
N LEU A 302 14.35 -19.93 -53.66
CA LEU A 302 14.96 -18.69 -53.18
C LEU A 302 16.33 -19.00 -52.57
N SER A 303 17.37 -18.95 -53.40
CA SER A 303 18.74 -19.36 -53.06
C SER A 303 19.34 -18.60 -51.88
N PHE A 304 18.91 -17.35 -51.67
CA PHE A 304 19.34 -16.52 -50.55
C PHE A 304 18.68 -16.92 -49.21
N LEU A 305 17.64 -17.76 -49.23
CA LEU A 305 16.95 -18.26 -48.04
C LEU A 305 17.02 -19.78 -47.86
N VAL A 306 17.35 -20.53 -48.92
CA VAL A 306 17.43 -21.98 -48.89
C VAL A 306 18.90 -22.43 -48.89
N PRO A 307 19.43 -22.92 -47.75
CA PRO A 307 20.78 -23.46 -47.67
C PRO A 307 21.02 -24.58 -48.67
N ALA A 308 22.26 -24.70 -49.15
CA ALA A 308 22.66 -25.71 -50.14
C ALA A 308 22.36 -27.16 -49.70
N GLN A 309 22.35 -27.43 -48.38
CA GLN A 309 22.00 -28.75 -47.84
C GLN A 309 20.55 -29.12 -48.13
N TYR A 310 19.62 -28.18 -48.01
CA TYR A 310 18.20 -28.40 -48.29
C TYR A 310 17.91 -28.46 -49.79
N LYS A 311 18.71 -27.77 -50.61
CA LYS A 311 18.62 -27.91 -52.07
C LYS A 311 18.92 -29.34 -52.53
N ARG A 312 19.92 -29.99 -51.91
CA ARG A 312 20.33 -31.36 -52.24
C ARG A 312 19.30 -32.42 -51.85
N SER A 313 18.44 -32.14 -50.87
CA SER A 313 17.41 -33.10 -50.43
C SER A 313 16.16 -33.10 -51.31
N ILE A 314 15.99 -32.10 -52.18
CA ILE A 314 14.82 -32.02 -53.08
C ILE A 314 14.99 -33.04 -54.21
N LYS A 315 14.10 -34.04 -54.27
CA LYS A 315 14.03 -35.00 -55.37
C LYS A 315 13.21 -34.41 -56.51
N ILE A 316 13.82 -34.27 -57.68
CA ILE A 316 13.25 -33.62 -58.85
C ILE A 316 12.86 -34.70 -59.87
N GLU A 317 11.64 -34.60 -60.40
CA GLU A 317 11.19 -35.47 -61.48
C GLU A 317 11.62 -34.94 -62.85
N LYS A 318 11.75 -35.84 -63.84
CA LYS A 318 12.28 -35.52 -65.19
C LYS A 318 11.47 -34.43 -65.94
N ASN A 319 10.23 -34.19 -65.53
CA ASN A 319 9.31 -33.24 -66.16
C ASN A 319 9.14 -31.92 -65.38
N GLN A 320 9.87 -31.73 -64.28
CA GLN A 320 9.80 -30.51 -63.46
C GLN A 320 10.85 -29.48 -63.89
N SER A 321 10.45 -28.22 -64.01
CA SER A 321 11.40 -27.11 -64.23
C SER A 321 11.81 -26.49 -62.90
N ILE A 322 13.09 -26.08 -62.80
CA ILE A 322 13.63 -25.45 -61.59
C ILE A 322 14.19 -24.09 -61.93
N ASN A 323 13.75 -23.08 -61.18
CA ASN A 323 14.26 -21.72 -61.26
C ASN A 323 14.92 -21.33 -59.94
N ASP A 324 16.23 -21.10 -59.96
CA ASP A 324 16.98 -20.63 -58.80
C ASP A 324 17.08 -19.09 -58.81
N PHE A 325 16.47 -18.44 -57.81
CA PHE A 325 16.49 -16.99 -57.65
C PHE A 325 17.54 -16.59 -56.63
N LYS A 326 18.51 -15.75 -57.04
CA LYS A 326 19.62 -15.30 -56.19
C LYS A 326 19.24 -14.15 -55.26
N ASP A 327 18.24 -13.36 -55.63
CA ASP A 327 17.73 -12.25 -54.84
C ASP A 327 16.23 -12.01 -55.12
N PHE A 328 15.64 -11.10 -54.34
CA PHE A 328 14.23 -10.74 -54.46
C PHE A 328 13.89 -9.97 -55.74
N LYS A 329 14.87 -9.26 -56.31
CA LYS A 329 14.67 -8.41 -57.48
C LYS A 329 14.41 -9.28 -58.71
N VAL A 330 15.21 -10.32 -58.91
CA VAL A 330 15.07 -11.26 -60.02
C VAL A 330 13.77 -12.07 -59.91
N LEU A 331 13.36 -12.44 -58.70
CA LEU A 331 12.06 -13.08 -58.46
C LEU A 331 10.90 -12.16 -58.89
N ARG A 332 10.95 -10.89 -58.50
CA ARG A 332 9.91 -9.91 -58.82
C ARG A 332 9.81 -9.65 -60.32
N GLU A 333 10.94 -9.48 -61.00
CA GLU A 333 10.98 -9.30 -62.46
C GLU A 333 10.38 -10.50 -63.21
N GLU A 334 10.62 -11.73 -62.75
CA GLU A 334 10.04 -12.93 -63.36
C GLU A 334 8.54 -13.06 -63.11
N LEU A 335 8.07 -12.70 -61.90
CA LEU A 335 6.64 -12.64 -61.58
C LEU A 335 5.91 -11.62 -62.45
N GLU A 336 6.48 -10.42 -62.59
CA GLU A 336 5.92 -9.36 -63.45
C GLU A 336 5.91 -9.79 -64.93
N ARG A 337 6.97 -10.47 -65.39
CA ARG A 337 7.02 -11.04 -66.75
C ARG A 337 5.92 -12.07 -67.02
N ARG A 338 5.60 -12.92 -66.03
CA ARG A 338 4.54 -13.94 -66.16
C ARG A 338 3.13 -13.39 -66.01
N MET A 339 2.95 -12.30 -65.26
CA MET A 339 1.66 -11.62 -65.16
C MET A 339 1.32 -10.78 -66.40
N ASN A 340 2.32 -10.39 -67.19
CA ASN A 340 2.17 -9.58 -68.40
C ASN A 340 2.24 -10.39 -69.72
N LYS A 341 2.33 -11.73 -69.63
CA LYS A 341 2.19 -12.66 -70.74
C LYS A 341 0.82 -13.32 -70.66
#